data_AF-A0A562TVE9-F1
#
_entry.id   AF-A0A562TVE9-F1
#
_cell.length_a   1.000
_cell.length_b   1.000
_cell.length_c   1.000
_cell.angle_alpha   90.00
_cell.angle_beta   90.00
_cell.angle_gamma   90.00
#
_symmetry.space_group_name_H-M   'P 1'
#
loop_
_entity.id
_entity.type
_entity.pdbx_description
1 polymer ?
#
loop_
_entity_poly.entity_id
_entity_poly.type
_entity_poly.pdbx_seq_one_letter_code
_entity_poly.pdbx_strand_id
1 'polypeptide(L)' 'MEQIAKLKELIASAEIDAEKFNKGNSAAGTRLRNTMQQLKATAQEVRNTVTEKKNAAK' A
#
# COMPACT_ATOMS: atom_id res chain seq x y z
N MET A 1 -3.97 13.21 5.28
CA MET A 1 -4.67 12.73 4.06
C MET A 1 -3.71 12.41 2.92
N GLU A 2 -2.48 12.95 2.92
CA GLU A 2 -1.41 12.57 1.98
C GLU A 2 -1.13 11.06 1.94
N GLN A 3 -1.20 10.37 3.09
CA GLN A 3 -1.01 8.91 3.13
C GLN A 3 -2.05 8.13 2.30
N ILE A 4 -3.26 8.66 2.09
CA ILE A 4 -4.27 8.03 1.22
C ILE A 4 -3.89 8.20 -0.26
N ALA A 5 -3.32 9.35 -0.65
CA ALA A 5 -2.81 9.54 -2.01
C ALA A 5 -1.67 8.55 -2.29
N LYS A 6 -0.73 8.40 -1.34
CA LYS A 6 0.35 7.41 -1.42
C LYS A 6 -0.15 5.97 -1.55
N LEU A 7 -1.24 5.60 -0.85
CA LEU A 7 -1.86 4.28 -1.02
C LEU A 7 -2.37 4.06 -2.44
N LYS A 8 -2.98 5.08 -3.07
CA LYS A 8 -3.46 4.97 -4.47
C LYS A 8 -2.30 4.79 -5.45
N GLU A 9 -1.19 5.49 -5.25
CA GLU A 9 0.02 5.32 -6.07
C GLU A 9 0.61 3.91 -5.92
N LEU A 10 0.66 3.38 -4.69
CA LEU A 10 1.12 2.02 -4.44
C LEU A 10 0.23 1.00 -5.15
N ILE A 11 -1.09 1.18 -5.14
CA ILE A 11 -2.03 0.32 -5.88
C ILE A 11 -1.78 0.39 -7.39
N ALA A 12 -1.65 1.60 -7.95
CA ALA A 12 -1.36 1.75 -9.38
C ALA A 12 -0.06 1.06 -9.80
N SER A 13 0.99 1.14 -8.97
CA SER A 13 2.25 0.42 -9.24
C SER A 13 2.10 -1.10 -9.14
N ALA A 14 1.28 -1.57 -8.19
CA ALA A 14 1.01 -2.98 -8.00
C ALA A 14 0.24 -3.60 -9.17
N GLU A 15 -0.71 -2.88 -9.78
CA GLU A 15 -1.46 -3.35 -10.94
C GLU A 15 -0.53 -3.67 -12.12
N ILE A 16 0.46 -2.81 -12.38
CA ILE A 16 1.45 -3.00 -13.45
C ILE A 16 2.31 -4.24 -13.19
N ASP A 17 2.82 -4.41 -11.97
CA ASP A 17 3.64 -5.57 -11.63
C ASP A 17 2.81 -6.86 -11.53
N ALA A 18 1.53 -6.79 -11.17
CA ALA A 18 0.62 -7.93 -11.20
C ALA A 18 0.36 -8.42 -12.63
N GLU A 19 0.13 -7.50 -13.58
CA GLU A 19 -0.02 -7.88 -14.99
C GLU A 19 1.24 -8.55 -15.53
N LYS A 20 2.42 -7.97 -15.22
CA LYS A 20 3.72 -8.55 -15.61
C LYS A 20 3.96 -9.91 -14.96
N PHE A 21 3.58 -10.09 -13.70
CA PHE A 21 3.71 -11.36 -12.98
C PHE A 21 2.81 -12.44 -13.58
N ASN A 22 1.55 -12.11 -13.92
CA ASN A 22 0.62 -13.02 -14.59
C ASN A 22 1.14 -13.48 -15.97
N LYS A 23 1.97 -12.67 -16.62
CA LYS A 23 2.69 -13.00 -17.86
C LYS A 23 3.97 -13.81 -17.65
N GLY A 24 4.24 -14.29 -16.43
CA GLY A 24 5.39 -15.14 -16.09
C GLY A 24 6.64 -14.41 -15.63
N ASN A 25 6.60 -13.09 -15.38
CA ASN A 25 7.75 -12.36 -14.89
C ASN A 25 7.92 -12.51 -13.36
N SER A 26 8.79 -13.44 -12.94
CA SER A 26 9.07 -13.71 -11.52
C SER A 26 9.60 -12.48 -10.75
N ALA A 27 10.37 -11.60 -11.37
CA ALA A 27 10.87 -10.39 -10.73
C ALA A 27 9.75 -9.38 -10.43
N ALA A 28 8.72 -9.33 -11.29
CA ALA A 28 7.52 -8.55 -11.02
C ALA A 28 6.73 -9.10 -9.82
N GLY A 29 6.72 -10.42 -9.62
CA GLY A 29 6.15 -11.04 -8.42
C GLY A 29 6.83 -10.58 -7.13
N THR A 30 8.16 -10.52 -7.12
CA THR A 30 8.93 -10.00 -5.96
C THR A 30 8.59 -8.53 -5.69
N ARG A 31 8.54 -7.69 -6.73
CA ARG A 31 8.17 -6.27 -6.57
C ARG A 31 6.74 -6.11 -6.07
N LEU A 32 5.78 -6.82 -6.66
CA LEU A 32 4.39 -6.83 -6.24
C LEU A 32 4.26 -7.17 -4.75
N ARG A 33 4.95 -8.22 -4.30
CA ARG A 33 4.92 -8.63 -2.88
C ARG A 33 5.45 -7.52 -1.97
N ASN A 34 6.54 -6.87 -2.33
CA ASN A 34 7.12 -5.77 -1.55
C ASN A 34 6.18 -4.55 -1.53
N THR A 35 5.59 -4.19 -2.67
CA THR A 35 4.59 -3.12 -2.76
C THR A 35 3.37 -3.41 -1.88
N MET A 36 2.88 -4.65 -1.85
CA MET A 36 1.78 -5.05 -0.96
C MET A 36 2.15 -4.96 0.52
N GLN A 37 3.38 -5.31 0.89
CA GLN A 37 3.86 -5.14 2.27
C GLN A 37 3.90 -3.67 2.68
N GLN A 38 4.40 -2.80 1.79
CA GLN A 38 4.42 -1.35 2.02
C GLN A 38 3.01 -0.77 2.14
N LEU A 39 2.08 -1.21 1.28
CA LEU A 39 0.68 -0.81 1.34
C LEU A 39 0.05 -1.16 2.69
N LYS A 40 0.27 -2.39 3.18
CA LYS A 40 -0.22 -2.81 4.51
C LYS A 40 0.31 -1.90 5.62
N ALA A 41 1.61 -1.60 5.61
CA ALA A 41 2.23 -0.74 6.61
C ALA A 41 1.62 0.68 6.58
N THR A 42 1.56 1.30 5.39
CA THR A 42 1.00 2.65 5.22
C THR A 42 -0.49 2.71 5.60
N ALA A 43 -1.28 1.69 5.27
CA ALA A 43 -2.69 1.62 5.67
C ALA A 43 -2.86 1.53 7.19
N GLN A 44 -1.99 0.77 7.86
CA GLN A 44 -2.00 0.66 9.31
C GLN A 44 -1.62 1.98 10.00
N GLU A 45 -0.64 2.71 9.46
CA GLU A 45 -0.29 4.06 9.96
C GLU A 45 -1.48 5.02 9.89
N VAL A 46 -2.17 5.07 8.75
CA VAL A 46 -3.38 5.91 8.58
C VAL A 46 -4.42 5.58 9.64
N ARG A 47 -4.69 4.28 9.87
CA ARG A 47 -5.65 3.82 10.89
C ARG A 47 -5.22 4.27 12.29
N ASN A 48 -3.93 4.12 12.62
CA ASN A 48 -3.40 4.52 13.92
C ASN A 48 -3.58 6.03 14.12
N THR A 49 -3.19 6.86 13.16
CA THR A 49 -3.37 8.32 13.22
C THR A 49 -4.83 8.72 13.42
N VAL A 50 -5.78 8.07 12.74
CA VAL A 50 -7.22 8.33 12.94
C VAL A 50 -7.65 7.95 14.36
N THR A 51 -7.17 6.81 14.86
CA THR A 51 -7.49 6.32 16.21
C THR A 51 -6.91 7.24 17.29
N GLU A 52 -5.67 7.69 17.13
CA GLU A 52 -5.01 8.65 18.01
C GLU A 52 -5.76 9.98 18.06
N LYS A 53 -6.13 10.54 16.90
CA LYS A 53 -6.93 11.77 16.84
C LYS A 53 -8.29 11.62 17.53
N LYS A 54 -8.96 10.47 17.34
CA LYS A 54 -10.22 10.17 18.03
C LYS A 54 -10.04 10.12 19.55
N ASN A 55 -8.97 9.49 20.02
CA ASN A 55 -8.69 9.33 21.45
C ASN A 55 -8.19 10.63 22.10
N ALA A 56 -7.48 11.49 21.36
CA ALA A 56 -7.02 12.80 21.83
C ALA A 56 -8.14 13.86 21.87
N ALA A 57 -9.22 13.65 21.12
CA ALA A 57 -10.43 14.47 21.18
C ALA A 57 -11.38 14.07 22.32
N LYS A 58 -10.94 13.17 23.21
CA LYS A 58 -11.67 12.65 24.36
C LYS A 58 -11.06 13.18 25.64
#